data_AF-A0AAD6XEL7-F1
#
_entry.id   AF-A0AAD6XEL7-F1
#
_cell.length_a   1.000
_cell.length_b   1.000
_cell.length_c   1.000
_cell.angle_alpha   90.00
_cell.angle_beta   90.00
_cell.angle_gamma   90.00
#
_symmetry.space_group_name_H-M   'P 1'
#
loop_
_entity.id
_entity.type
_entity.pdbx_description
1 polymer ?
#
loop_
_entity_poly.entity_id
_entity_poly.type
_entity_poly.pdbx_seq_one_letter_code
_entity_poly.pdbx_strand_id
1 'polypeptide(L)' 'MAGASRTELLQWLNELLQINYTKVEQCGAGGAYLQIIDSIYGDVPMARVKMNAKHEYEYLANFKIMSFE' A
#
# COMPACT_ATOMS: atom_id res chain seq x y z
N MET A 1 23.16 3.16 -10.91
CA MET A 1 22.21 3.89 -10.05
C MET A 1 22.11 3.11 -8.75
N ALA A 2 22.58 3.65 -7.63
CA ALA A 2 22.40 2.99 -6.34
C ALA A 2 20.89 2.96 -6.04
N GLY A 3 20.32 1.80 -5.74
CA GLY A 3 18.91 1.68 -5.35
C GLY A 3 18.64 2.44 -4.06
N ALA A 4 17.42 2.93 -3.88
CA ALA A 4 17.00 3.54 -2.62
C ALA A 4 17.07 2.51 -1.48
N SER A 5 17.54 2.94 -0.31
CA SER A 5 17.56 2.09 0.88
C SER A 5 16.14 1.79 1.35
N ARG A 6 15.96 0.67 2.07
CA ARG A 6 14.65 0.29 2.64
C ARG A 6 14.04 1.40 3.50
N THR A 7 14.87 2.12 4.24
CA THR A 7 14.44 3.24 5.11
C THR A 7 13.98 4.43 4.28
N GLU A 8 14.70 4.80 3.22
CA GLU A 8 14.30 5.89 2.32
C GLU A 8 12.99 5.57 1.60
N LEU A 9 12.81 4.33 1.13
CA LEU A 9 11.56 3.92 0.49
C LEU A 9 10.37 3.96 1.46
N LEU A 10 10.57 3.55 2.72
CA LEU A 10 9.51 3.60 3.73
C LEU A 10 9.17 5.05 4.10
N GLN A 11 10.17 5.92 4.19
CA GLN A 11 9.96 7.34 4.44
C GLN A 11 9.20 8.00 3.29
N TRP A 12 9.61 7.75 2.05
CA TRP A 12 8.90 8.22 0.85
C TRP A 12 7.44 7.75 0.83
N LEU A 13 7.19 6.48 1.16
CA LEU A 13 5.84 5.94 1.22
C LEU A 13 4.98 6.64 2.27
N ASN A 14 5.55 6.89 3.45
CA ASN A 14 4.89 7.62 4.53
C ASN A 14 4.53 9.06 4.12
N GLU A 15 5.46 9.75 3.43
CA GLU A 15 5.25 11.11 2.93
C GLU A 15 4.22 11.17 1.81
N LEU A 16 4.26 10.23 0.86
CA LEU A 16 3.33 10.17 -0.26
C LEU A 16 1.89 9.93 0.21
N LEU A 17 1.71 8.93 1.09
CA LEU A 17 0.38 8.45 1.48
C LEU A 17 -0.13 9.05 2.79
N GLN A 18 0.68 9.86 3.47
CA GLN A 18 0.39 10.42 4.79
C GLN A 18 0.12 9.33 5.84
N ILE A 19 0.94 8.28 5.83
CA ILE A 19 0.86 7.13 6.74
C ILE A 19 2.10 7.04 7.65
N ASN A 20 2.04 6.19 8.67
CA ASN A 20 3.10 6.04 9.67
C ASN A 20 3.58 4.59 9.76
N TYR A 21 4.11 4.05 8.66
CA TYR A 21 4.74 2.74 8.67
C TYR A 21 6.14 2.82 9.28
N THR A 22 6.40 1.89 10.20
CA THR A 22 7.67 1.74 10.91
C THR A 22 8.45 0.52 10.41
N LYS A 23 7.77 -0.39 9.71
CA LYS A 23 8.26 -1.68 9.23
C LYS A 23 7.78 -1.93 7.81
N VAL A 24 8.67 -2.46 6.96
CA VAL A 24 8.35 -2.77 5.55
C VAL A 24 7.28 -3.86 5.44
N GLU A 25 7.18 -4.73 6.43
CA GLU A 25 6.19 -5.78 6.55
C GLU A 25 4.74 -5.23 6.58
N GLN A 26 4.55 -3.97 7.00
CA GLN A 26 3.24 -3.31 6.96
C GLN A 26 2.73 -3.11 5.52
N CYS A 27 3.64 -3.00 4.54
CA CYS A 27 3.28 -2.96 3.12
C CYS A 27 2.70 -4.30 2.64
N GLY A 28 2.94 -5.40 3.36
CA GLY A 28 2.39 -6.73 3.05
C GLY A 28 0.87 -6.79 3.11
N ALA A 29 0.20 -5.81 3.73
CA ALA A 29 -1.25 -5.70 3.75
C ALA A 29 -1.85 -5.31 2.38
N GLY A 30 -1.05 -4.80 1.45
CA GLY A 30 -1.48 -4.44 0.10
C GLY A 30 -2.19 -3.08 -0.04
N GLY A 31 -2.68 -2.49 1.07
CA GLY A 31 -3.41 -1.21 1.04
C GLY A 31 -2.58 -0.04 0.53
N ALA A 32 -1.31 0.07 0.95
CA ALA A 32 -0.41 1.13 0.50
C ALA A 32 -0.17 1.09 -1.03
N TYR A 33 -0.08 -0.10 -1.62
CA TYR A 33 0.08 -0.25 -3.07
C TYR A 33 -1.15 0.21 -3.84
N LEU A 34 -2.35 -0.16 -3.37
CA LEU A 34 -3.60 0.28 -3.97
C LEU A 34 -3.75 1.80 -3.90
N GLN A 35 -3.36 2.43 -2.80
CA GLN A 35 -3.40 3.89 -2.68
C GLN A 35 -2.40 4.60 -3.61
N ILE A 36 -1.23 3.99 -3.88
CA ILE A 36 -0.31 4.49 -4.92
C ILE A 36 -0.97 4.40 -6.30
N ILE A 37 -1.57 3.26 -6.64
CA ILE A 37 -2.24 3.06 -7.93
C ILE A 37 -3.38 4.07 -8.08
N ASP A 38 -4.19 4.26 -7.05
CA ASP A 38 -5.27 5.25 -7.01
C ASP A 38 -4.77 6.68 -7.22
N SER A 39 -3.60 7.03 -6.68
CA SER A 39 -3.01 8.36 -6.89
C SER A 39 -2.61 8.64 -8.34
N ILE A 40 -2.52 7.60 -9.18
CA ILE A 40 -2.14 7.68 -10.59
C ILE A 40 -3.39 7.60 -11.48
N TYR A 41 -4.23 6.58 -11.29
CA TYR A 41 -5.37 6.28 -12.17
C TYR A 41 -6.71 6.81 -11.65
N GLY A 42 -6.89 6.86 -10.32
CA GLY A 42 -8.09 7.41 -9.66
C GLY A 42 -9.36 6.57 -9.77
N ASP A 43 -9.24 5.30 -10.16
CA ASP A 43 -10.35 4.36 -10.39
C ASP A 43 -10.36 3.18 -9.41
N VAL A 44 -9.39 3.11 -8.50
CA VAL A 44 -9.34 2.06 -7.48
C VAL A 44 -10.52 2.23 -6.53
N PRO A 45 -11.27 1.15 -6.22
CA PRO A 45 -12.41 1.23 -5.31
C PRO A 45 -11.96 1.36 -3.84
N MET A 46 -11.44 2.53 -3.45
CA MET A 46 -10.83 2.80 -2.14
C MET A 46 -11.74 2.50 -0.94
N ALA A 47 -13.07 2.57 -1.10
CA ALA A 47 -14.02 2.16 -0.07
C ALA A 47 -13.94 0.66 0.29
N ARG A 48 -13.41 -0.18 -0.61
CA ARG A 48 -13.21 -1.62 -0.40
C ARG A 48 -11.81 -1.93 0.14
N VAL A 49 -10.88 -0.99 0.06
CA VAL A 49 -9.49 -1.15 0.48
C VAL A 49 -9.39 -1.13 2.00
N LYS A 50 -8.70 -2.12 2.56
CA LYS A 50 -8.46 -2.26 4.00
C LYS A 50 -7.08 -1.73 4.35
N MET A 51 -7.00 -0.44 4.67
CA MET A 51 -5.73 0.24 5.03
C MET A 51 -5.13 -0.23 6.36
N ASN A 52 -5.99 -0.63 7.31
CA ASN A 52 -5.59 -1.14 8.62
C ASN A 52 -5.83 -2.65 8.74
N ALA A 53 -5.62 -3.40 7.64
CA ALA A 53 -5.77 -4.84 7.65
C ALA A 53 -4.81 -5.48 8.67
N LYS A 54 -5.33 -6.42 9.47
CA LYS A 54 -4.58 -7.16 10.50
C LYS A 54 -4.63 -8.67 10.28
N HIS A 55 -5.61 -9.14 9.52
CA HIS A 55 -5.81 -10.55 9.25
C HIS A 55 -5.52 -10.88 7.78
N GLU A 56 -5.03 -12.09 7.55
CA GLU A 56 -4.63 -12.55 6.21
C GLU A 56 -5.77 -12.49 5.19
N TYR A 57 -7.02 -12.76 5.60
CA TYR A 57 -8.18 -12.65 4.71
C TYR A 57 -8.44 -11.21 4.24
N GLU A 58 -8.03 -10.20 5.02
CA GLU A 58 -8.11 -8.78 4.63
C GLU A 58 -7.01 -8.43 3.62
N TYR A 59 -5.83 -9.05 3.73
CA TYR A 59 -4.76 -8.91 2.75
C TYR A 59 -5.23 -9.49 1.40
N LEU A 60 -5.83 -10.68 1.43
CA LEU A 60 -6.41 -11.30 0.23
C LEU A 60 -7.48 -10.41 -0.42
N ALA A 61 -8.28 -9.68 0.36
CA ALA A 61 -9.25 -8.73 -0.19
C ALA A 61 -8.56 -7.58 -0.93
N ASN A 62 -7.48 -7.02 -0.39
CA ASN A 62 -6.69 -5.99 -1.06
C ASN A 62 -5.98 -6.54 -2.31
N PHE A 63 -5.32 -7.70 -2.23
CA PHE A 63 -4.64 -8.29 -3.39
C PHE A 63 -5.61 -8.69 -4.51
N LYS A 64 -6.84 -9.08 -4.17
CA LYS A 64 -7.89 -9.27 -5.17
C LYS A 64 -8.19 -7.99 -5.92
N ILE A 65 -8.35 -6.85 -5.23
CA ILE A 65 -8.58 -5.55 -5.89
C ILE A 65 -7.42 -5.25 -6.85
N MET A 66 -6.17 -5.42 -6.39
CA MET A 66 -4.97 -5.15 -7.18
C MET A 66 -4.87 -6.02 -8.44
N SER A 67 -5.40 -7.24 -8.40
CA SER A 67 -5.32 -8.18 -9.54
C SER A 67 -6.31 -7.86 -10.66
N PHE A 68 -7.27 -6.96 -10.42
CA PHE A 68 -8.29 -6.55 -11.39
C PHE A 68 -8.03 -5.16 -11.99
N GLU A 69 -6.97 -4.48 -11.55
CA GLU A 69 -6.37 -3.30 -12.20
C GLU A 69 -5.21 -3.73 -13.12
#